data_AF-A0A6G0RFN2-F1
#
_entry.id   AF-A0A6G0RFN2-F1
#
_cell.length_a   1.000
_cell.length_b   1.000
_cell.length_c   1.000
_cell.angle_alpha   90.00
_cell.angle_beta   90.00
_cell.angle_gamma   90.00
#
_symmetry.space_group_name_H-M   'P 1'
#
loop_
_entity.id
_entity.type
_entity.pdbx_description
1 polymer ?
#
loop_
_entity_poly.entity_id
_entity_poly.type
_entity_poly.pdbx_seq_one_letter_code
_entity_poly.pdbx_strand_id
1 'polypeptide(L)'
;MNDALKTAMRDVAVLGAYMEDGDDLERGLSDGEELGELGEDLRDYERLQAAVKAVAGGEMTYRAAEEAYSVSRMRIQRRVIREVRMKARNGATPVLTEGEEAGVLEAIEKRTDHAQCMAGQALAAFVRKCIEDSPHERVDPAKFPSLRWVKRFQKRHSSFFQST
;
A
#
# COMPACT_ATOMS: atom_id res chain seq x y z
N MET A 1 -2.22 8.30 37.45
CA MET A 1 -1.62 7.81 36.19
C MET A 1 -2.55 8.22 35.06
N ASN A 2 -2.07 9.07 34.17
CA ASN A 2 -2.88 9.83 33.20
C ASN A 2 -3.58 8.93 32.18
N ASP A 3 -4.86 9.18 31.94
CA ASP A 3 -5.75 8.43 31.04
C ASP A 3 -5.22 8.36 29.61
N ALA A 4 -4.40 9.33 29.21
CA ALA A 4 -3.69 9.35 27.92
C ALA A 4 -2.76 8.14 27.72
N LEU A 5 -2.17 7.59 28.79
CA LEU A 5 -1.28 6.42 28.68
C LEU A 5 -2.06 5.12 28.49
N LYS A 6 -3.30 5.03 29.03
CA LYS A 6 -4.17 3.85 28.86
C LYS A 6 -4.78 3.79 27.46
N THR A 7 -5.08 4.94 26.86
CA THR A 7 -5.55 5.01 25.47
C THR A 7 -4.43 4.63 24.49
N ALA A 8 -3.20 5.12 24.70
CA ALA A 8 -2.06 4.74 23.86
C ALA A 8 -1.72 3.24 23.94
N MET A 9 -1.94 2.58 25.08
CA MET A 9 -1.75 1.13 25.22
C MET A 9 -2.89 0.29 24.62
N ARG A 10 -4.10 0.86 24.46
CA ARG A 10 -5.20 0.20 23.75
C ARG A 10 -4.99 0.19 22.23
N ASP A 11 -4.41 1.24 21.67
CA ASP A 11 -4.17 1.32 20.22
C ASP A 11 -3.06 0.40 19.72
N VAL A 12 -2.11 0.01 20.58
CA VAL A 12 -1.09 -1.00 20.24
C VAL A 12 -1.68 -2.41 20.22
N ALA A 13 -2.74 -2.68 20.99
CA ALA A 13 -3.34 -4.00 21.10
C ALA A 13 -4.29 -4.35 19.91
N VAL A 14 -4.77 -3.35 19.16
CA VAL A 14 -5.68 -3.58 18.01
C VAL A 14 -4.92 -3.99 16.73
N LEU A 15 -3.59 -3.82 16.69
CA LEU A 15 -2.77 -4.27 15.54
C LEU A 15 -2.40 -5.76 15.57
N GLY A 16 -2.88 -6.53 16.57
CA GLY A 16 -2.59 -7.96 16.75
C GLY A 16 -3.68 -8.93 16.29
N ALA A 17 -4.80 -8.47 15.71
CA ALA A 17 -6.01 -9.28 15.55
C ALA A 17 -6.42 -9.56 14.09
N TYR A 18 -5.52 -10.07 13.25
CA TYR A 18 -5.86 -10.69 11.96
C TYR A 18 -5.01 -11.93 11.68
N MET A 19 -4.95 -12.84 12.66
CA MET A 19 -4.64 -14.24 12.45
C MET A 19 -5.61 -15.07 13.28
N GLU A 20 -6.60 -15.66 12.63
CA GLU A 20 -7.23 -16.95 12.99
C GLU A 20 -8.35 -17.21 11.98
N ASP A 21 -8.08 -18.09 11.03
CA ASP A 21 -9.04 -19.04 10.48
C ASP A 21 -8.21 -20.29 10.16
N GLY A 22 -8.18 -21.20 11.15
CA GLY A 22 -7.67 -22.54 10.98
C GLY A 22 -8.78 -23.39 10.36
N ASP A 23 -8.50 -23.94 9.18
CA ASP A 23 -9.21 -25.10 8.66
C ASP A 23 -8.22 -26.26 8.53
N ASP A 24 -8.56 -27.33 9.24
CA ASP A 24 -7.87 -28.59 9.35
C ASP A 24 -7.66 -29.27 7.99
N LEU A 25 -6.40 -29.48 7.61
CA LEU A 25 -6.00 -30.62 6.79
C LEU A 25 -4.72 -31.22 7.37
N GLU A 26 -4.90 -32.09 8.38
CA GLU A 26 -3.95 -33.16 8.66
C GLU A 26 -3.75 -33.99 7.39
N ARG A 27 -2.60 -33.83 6.74
CA ARG A 27 -2.08 -34.87 5.84
C ARG A 27 -0.55 -34.82 5.74
N GLY A 28 0.08 -35.74 6.47
CA GLY A 28 1.38 -36.29 6.10
C GLY A 28 2.61 -35.46 6.47
N LEU A 29 3.13 -35.70 7.68
CA LEU A 29 4.56 -35.58 7.95
C LEU A 29 5.31 -36.60 7.06
N SER A 30 5.92 -36.15 5.98
CA SER A 30 7.11 -36.81 5.43
C SER A 30 7.99 -35.79 4.71
N ASP A 31 9.25 -35.82 5.12
CA ASP A 31 10.44 -35.24 4.49
C ASP A 31 10.69 -33.75 4.77
N GLY A 32 11.60 -33.53 5.71
CA GLY A 32 12.07 -32.21 6.10
C GLY A 32 12.96 -31.59 5.03
N GLU A 33 12.43 -30.59 4.32
CA GLU A 33 13.22 -29.61 3.57
C GLU A 33 12.36 -28.39 3.17
N GLU A 34 11.75 -27.65 4.11
CA GLU A 34 10.99 -26.43 3.71
C GLU A 34 10.78 -25.37 4.82
N LEU A 35 11.82 -25.04 5.60
CA LEU A 35 11.79 -23.90 6.54
C LEU A 35 12.76 -22.75 6.16
N GLY A 36 13.43 -22.85 5.01
CA GLY A 36 14.41 -21.85 4.55
C GLY A 36 13.78 -20.55 4.03
N GLU A 37 12.69 -20.65 3.27
CA GLU A 37 12.19 -19.50 2.49
C GLU A 37 11.44 -18.44 3.33
N LEU A 38 10.67 -18.86 4.34
CA LEU A 38 9.92 -17.92 5.19
C LEU A 38 10.83 -17.07 6.10
N GLY A 39 11.99 -17.60 6.49
CA GLY A 39 12.97 -16.87 7.31
C GLY A 39 13.77 -15.83 6.53
N GLU A 40 13.94 -16.02 5.22
CA GLU A 40 14.65 -15.06 4.35
C GLU A 40 13.83 -13.81 4.06
N ASP A 41 12.54 -13.98 3.82
CA ASP A 41 11.60 -12.88 3.54
C ASP A 41 11.43 -11.94 4.74
N LEU A 42 11.42 -12.48 5.97
CA LEU A 42 11.35 -11.66 7.19
C LEU A 42 12.63 -10.82 7.37
N ARG A 43 13.81 -11.43 7.19
CA ARG A 43 15.09 -10.71 7.26
C ARG A 43 15.19 -9.63 6.19
N ASP A 44 14.67 -9.87 4.99
CA ASP A 44 14.63 -8.87 3.92
C ASP A 44 13.70 -7.71 4.22
N TYR A 45 12.53 -8.00 4.79
CA TYR A 45 11.59 -6.99 5.25
C TYR A 45 12.18 -6.10 6.35
N GLU A 46 12.83 -6.69 7.36
CA GLU A 46 13.46 -5.96 8.46
C GLU A 46 14.58 -5.03 7.97
N ARG A 47 15.45 -5.52 7.08
CA ARG A 47 16.50 -4.69 6.44
C ARG A 47 15.90 -3.53 5.67
N LEU A 48 14.85 -3.77 4.89
CA LEU A 48 14.14 -2.71 4.17
C LEU A 48 13.52 -1.69 5.12
N GLN A 49 12.90 -2.13 6.21
CA GLN A 49 12.28 -1.25 7.20
C GLN A 49 13.31 -0.37 7.90
N ALA A 50 14.44 -0.94 8.31
CA ALA A 50 15.54 -0.20 8.89
C ALA A 50 16.11 0.85 7.91
N ALA A 51 16.37 0.45 6.66
CA ALA A 51 16.88 1.34 5.62
C ALA A 51 15.94 2.53 5.33
N VAL A 52 14.65 2.26 5.20
CA VAL A 52 13.63 3.30 4.96
C VAL A 52 13.55 4.26 6.15
N LYS A 53 13.57 3.74 7.38
CA LYS A 53 13.51 4.57 8.58
C LYS A 53 14.73 5.50 8.70
N ALA A 54 15.94 4.96 8.48
CA ALA A 54 17.17 5.73 8.58
C ALA A 54 17.25 6.85 7.52
N VAL A 55 16.83 6.57 6.28
CA VAL A 55 16.80 7.59 5.23
C VAL A 55 15.68 8.62 5.46
N ALA A 56 14.48 8.18 5.84
CA ALA A 56 13.37 9.09 6.13
C ALA A 56 13.64 9.99 7.36
N GLY A 57 14.41 9.49 8.33
CA GLY A 57 14.87 10.25 9.50
C GLY A 57 16.04 11.20 9.22
N GLY A 58 16.63 11.16 8.01
CA GLY A 58 17.80 11.97 7.65
C GLY A 58 19.11 11.50 8.29
N GLU A 59 19.13 10.31 8.89
CA GLU A 59 20.31 9.72 9.54
C GLU A 59 21.38 9.32 8.50
N MET A 60 20.94 8.99 7.28
CA MET A 60 21.84 8.60 6.19
C MET A 60 21.26 8.91 4.81
N THR A 61 22.15 8.95 3.80
CA THR A 61 21.75 9.10 2.40
C THR A 61 21.27 7.77 1.82
N TYR A 62 20.51 7.84 0.72
CA TYR A 62 20.09 6.66 -0.03
C TYR A 62 21.25 5.71 -0.43
N ARG A 63 22.42 6.28 -0.74
CA ARG A 63 23.61 5.50 -1.10
C ARG A 63 24.19 4.77 0.11
N ALA A 64 24.30 5.45 1.24
CA ALA A 64 24.79 4.84 2.48
C ALA A 64 23.84 3.73 2.97
N ALA A 65 22.52 3.91 2.83
CA ALA A 65 21.54 2.89 3.18
C ALA A 65 21.61 1.65 2.28
N GLU A 66 21.88 1.84 0.99
CA GLU A 66 22.07 0.73 0.04
C GLU A 66 23.28 -0.13 0.41
N GLU A 67 24.40 0.51 0.75
CA GLU A 67 25.62 -0.17 1.19
C GLU A 67 25.45 -0.84 2.57
N ALA A 68 24.77 -0.20 3.52
CA ALA A 68 24.62 -0.71 4.89
C ALA A 68 23.61 -1.86 5.03
N TYR A 69 22.51 -1.82 4.27
CA TYR A 69 21.41 -2.79 4.40
C TYR A 69 21.31 -3.76 3.23
N SER A 70 22.16 -3.62 2.21
CA SER A 70 22.12 -4.41 0.96
C SER A 70 20.75 -4.37 0.28
N VAL A 71 20.05 -3.24 0.38
CA VAL A 71 18.74 -3.00 -0.24
C VAL A 71 18.90 -1.99 -1.36
N SER A 72 18.36 -2.31 -2.55
CA SER A 72 18.50 -1.40 -3.70
C SER A 72 17.93 -0.01 -3.41
N ARG A 73 18.65 1.02 -3.85
CA ARG A 73 18.27 2.42 -3.70
C ARG A 73 16.82 2.71 -4.12
N MET A 74 16.41 2.18 -5.27
CA MET A 74 15.06 2.36 -5.82
C MET A 74 13.99 1.77 -4.89
N ARG A 75 14.27 0.63 -4.25
CA ARG A 75 13.33 0.01 -3.31
C ARG A 75 13.14 0.89 -2.08
N ILE A 76 14.22 1.46 -1.54
CA ILE A 76 14.17 2.40 -0.40
C ILE A 76 13.42 3.68 -0.80
N GLN A 77 13.83 4.33 -1.89
CA GLN A 77 13.27 5.60 -2.35
C GLN A 77 11.76 5.57 -2.48
N ARG A 78 11.20 4.55 -3.15
CA ARG A 78 9.75 4.44 -3.37
C ARG A 78 8.93 4.23 -2.09
N ARG A 79 9.55 3.81 -0.97
CA ARG A 79 8.89 3.76 0.35
C ARG A 79 9.04 5.06 1.11
N VAL A 80 10.21 5.71 1.01
CA VAL A 80 10.44 7.02 1.62
C VAL A 80 9.45 8.05 1.08
N ILE A 81 9.22 8.06 -0.24
CA ILE A 81 8.21 8.96 -0.87
C ILE A 81 6.79 8.37 -0.86
N ARG A 82 6.56 7.27 -0.13
CA ARG A 82 5.25 6.59 0.02
C ARG A 82 4.56 6.11 -1.26
N GLU A 83 5.29 6.05 -2.37
CA GLU A 83 4.77 5.54 -3.65
C GLU A 83 4.41 4.04 -3.59
N VAL A 84 5.10 3.26 -2.76
CA VAL A 84 4.87 1.81 -2.60
C VAL A 84 4.80 1.45 -1.13
N ARG A 85 3.86 0.56 -0.75
CA ARG A 85 3.74 0.02 0.61
C ARG A 85 4.98 -0.82 0.97
N MET A 86 5.35 -0.89 2.25
CA MET A 86 6.54 -1.62 2.73
C MET A 86 6.61 -3.07 2.23
N LYS A 87 5.52 -3.83 2.37
CA LYS A 87 5.44 -5.25 1.98
C LYS A 87 5.15 -5.48 0.49
N ALA A 88 4.83 -4.43 -0.27
CA ALA A 88 4.49 -4.59 -1.68
C ALA A 88 5.76 -4.74 -2.54
N ARG A 89 5.65 -5.50 -3.64
CA ARG A 89 6.70 -5.54 -4.67
C ARG A 89 6.75 -4.21 -5.42
N ASN A 90 7.91 -3.88 -5.99
CA ASN A 90 8.03 -2.73 -6.90
C ASN A 90 7.27 -3.02 -8.19
N GLY A 91 6.11 -2.37 -8.36
CA GLY A 91 5.36 -2.38 -9.61
C GLY A 91 5.74 -1.21 -10.52
N ALA A 92 4.98 -1.00 -11.60
CA ALA A 92 5.06 0.25 -12.36
C ALA A 92 4.83 1.47 -11.44
N THR A 93 5.38 2.62 -11.82
CA THR A 93 5.08 3.90 -11.17
C THR A 93 3.56 4.17 -11.27
N PRO A 94 2.89 4.51 -10.16
CA PRO A 94 1.47 4.82 -10.18
C PRO A 94 1.26 6.09 -11.00
N VAL A 95 0.17 6.10 -11.78
CA VAL A 95 -0.16 7.24 -12.65
C VAL A 95 -0.75 8.39 -11.82
N LEU A 96 -1.43 8.09 -10.72
CA LEU A 96 -1.93 9.08 -9.76
C LEU A 96 -0.90 9.28 -8.65
N THR A 97 -0.77 10.51 -8.18
CA THR A 97 -0.08 10.80 -6.92
C THR A 97 -0.90 10.30 -5.73
N GLU A 98 -0.29 10.16 -4.56
CA GLU A 98 -1.00 9.79 -3.33
C GLU A 98 -2.14 10.78 -3.01
N GLY A 99 -1.90 12.08 -3.23
CA GLY A 99 -2.90 13.13 -3.02
C GLY A 99 -4.07 13.07 -4.01
N GLU A 100 -3.81 12.74 -5.27
CA GLU A 100 -4.87 12.57 -6.27
C GLU A 100 -5.69 11.31 -6.03
N GLU A 101 -5.01 10.22 -5.66
CA GLU A 101 -5.69 8.98 -5.28
C GLU A 101 -6.58 9.22 -4.05
N ALA A 102 -6.11 9.98 -3.05
CA ALA A 102 -6.92 10.39 -1.90
C ALA A 102 -8.10 11.28 -2.29
N GLY A 103 -7.90 12.28 -3.15
CA GLY A 103 -8.97 13.16 -3.64
C GLY A 103 -10.03 12.42 -4.45
N VAL A 104 -9.63 11.39 -5.22
CA VAL A 104 -10.57 10.50 -5.91
C VAL A 104 -11.42 9.74 -4.90
N LEU A 105 -10.82 9.20 -3.84
CA LEU A 105 -11.54 8.45 -2.80
C LEU A 105 -12.51 9.35 -2.02
N GLU A 106 -12.09 10.56 -1.65
CA GLU A 106 -12.95 11.54 -0.97
C GLU A 106 -14.17 11.90 -1.83
N ALA A 107 -13.98 12.08 -3.14
CA ALA A 107 -15.08 12.35 -4.06
C ALA A 107 -16.04 11.16 -4.21
N ILE A 108 -15.53 9.93 -4.11
CA ILE A 108 -16.36 8.71 -4.12
C ILE A 108 -17.16 8.63 -2.83
N GLU A 109 -16.52 8.80 -1.68
CA GLU A 109 -17.17 8.78 -0.36
C GLU A 109 -18.32 9.78 -0.29
N LYS A 110 -18.06 11.05 -0.64
CA LYS A 110 -19.09 12.11 -0.70
C LYS A 110 -20.27 11.75 -1.61
N ARG A 111 -20.01 11.06 -2.73
CA ARG A 111 -21.09 10.64 -3.65
C ARG A 111 -21.84 9.43 -3.12
N THR A 112 -21.16 8.49 -2.48
CA THR A 112 -21.79 7.34 -1.82
C THR A 112 -22.72 7.80 -0.69
N ASP A 113 -22.35 8.83 0.08
CA ASP A 113 -23.23 9.46 1.09
C ASP A 113 -24.53 10.00 0.48
N HIS A 114 -24.50 10.40 -0.79
CA HIS A 114 -25.66 10.86 -1.55
C HIS A 114 -26.31 9.74 -2.39
N ALA A 115 -26.01 8.47 -2.12
CA ALA A 115 -26.46 7.29 -2.87
C ALA A 115 -26.12 7.31 -4.38
N GLN A 116 -25.05 8.02 -4.76
CA GLN A 116 -24.56 8.16 -6.12
C GLN A 116 -23.26 7.37 -6.34
N CYS A 117 -23.31 6.04 -6.22
CA CYS A 117 -22.14 5.20 -6.41
C CYS A 117 -21.53 5.38 -7.81
N MET A 118 -20.21 5.58 -7.87
CA MET A 118 -19.46 5.73 -9.12
C MET A 118 -18.57 4.51 -9.35
N ALA A 119 -18.88 3.71 -10.37
CA ALA A 119 -18.13 2.50 -10.70
C ALA A 119 -17.87 2.37 -12.21
N GLY A 120 -16.95 1.48 -12.59
CA GLY A 120 -16.71 1.12 -13.99
C GLY A 120 -16.31 2.31 -14.86
N GLN A 121 -17.11 2.59 -15.90
CA GLN A 121 -16.85 3.67 -16.86
C GLN A 121 -16.98 5.06 -16.23
N ALA A 122 -17.92 5.26 -15.31
CA ALA A 122 -18.10 6.56 -14.65
C ALA A 122 -16.87 6.90 -13.80
N LEU A 123 -16.32 5.91 -13.10
CA LEU A 123 -15.08 6.06 -12.34
C LEU A 123 -13.87 6.31 -13.27
N ALA A 124 -13.80 5.61 -14.40
CA ALA A 124 -12.75 5.84 -15.39
C ALA A 124 -12.75 7.29 -15.92
N ALA A 125 -13.93 7.81 -16.27
CA ALA A 125 -14.10 9.18 -16.75
C ALA A 125 -13.73 10.21 -15.68
N PHE A 126 -14.14 9.97 -14.43
CA PHE A 126 -13.81 10.85 -13.32
C PHE A 126 -12.31 10.91 -13.05
N VAL A 127 -11.63 9.76 -12.96
CA VAL A 127 -10.18 9.72 -12.76
C VAL A 127 -9.42 10.35 -13.92
N ARG A 128 -9.88 10.18 -15.17
CA ARG A 128 -9.28 10.87 -16.32
C ARG A 128 -9.38 12.39 -16.17
N LYS A 129 -10.56 12.90 -15.77
CA LYS A 129 -10.73 14.33 -15.49
C LYS A 129 -9.82 14.83 -14.37
N CYS A 130 -9.65 14.05 -13.29
CA CYS A 130 -8.70 14.41 -12.22
C CYS A 130 -7.24 14.55 -12.71
N ILE A 131 -6.84 13.77 -13.72
CA ILE A 131 -5.50 13.88 -14.32
C ILE A 131 -5.40 15.09 -15.23
N GLU A 132 -6.42 15.33 -16.06
CA GLU A 132 -6.50 16.49 -16.96
C GLU A 132 -6.46 17.82 -16.18
N ASP A 133 -7.13 17.86 -15.03
CA ASP A 133 -7.18 19.03 -14.14
C ASP A 133 -5.95 19.14 -13.21
N SER A 134 -5.04 18.16 -13.23
CA SER A 134 -3.92 18.13 -12.31
C SER A 134 -2.81 19.11 -12.73
N PRO A 135 -2.14 19.79 -11.78
CA PRO A 135 -1.00 20.65 -12.07
C PRO A 135 0.30 19.89 -12.38
N HIS A 136 0.31 18.55 -12.26
CA HIS A 136 1.52 17.74 -12.41
C HIS A 136 1.69 17.21 -13.84
N GLU A 137 2.82 17.53 -14.45
CA GLU A 137 3.22 16.99 -15.75
C GLU A 137 3.58 15.49 -15.63
N ARG A 138 3.00 14.66 -16.50
CA ARG A 138 3.24 13.21 -16.56
C ARG A 138 2.99 12.64 -17.94
N VAL A 139 3.57 11.47 -18.21
CA VAL A 139 3.21 10.65 -19.37
C VAL A 139 2.17 9.63 -18.93
N ASP A 140 0.90 9.91 -19.21
CA ASP A 140 -0.17 8.95 -18.98
C ASP A 140 -0.31 7.99 -20.19
N PRO A 141 -0.55 6.70 -19.96
CA PRO A 141 -0.82 5.78 -21.07
C PRO A 141 -2.08 6.20 -21.82
N ALA A 142 -2.08 6.19 -23.16
CA ALA A 142 -3.20 6.67 -23.99
C ALA A 142 -4.59 6.11 -23.61
N LYS A 143 -4.64 4.88 -23.08
CA LYS A 143 -5.87 4.19 -22.63
C LYS A 143 -6.09 4.22 -21.12
N PHE A 144 -5.44 5.12 -20.39
CA PHE A 144 -5.55 5.25 -18.94
C PHE A 144 -6.70 6.20 -18.54
N PRO A 145 -7.59 5.84 -17.60
CA PRO A 145 -7.61 4.58 -16.87
C PRO A 145 -8.26 3.46 -17.69
N SER A 146 -7.59 2.30 -17.75
CA SER A 146 -8.21 1.11 -18.35
C SER A 146 -9.20 0.47 -17.39
N LEU A 147 -10.19 -0.28 -17.89
CA LEU A 147 -11.11 -1.04 -17.04
C LEU A 147 -10.39 -2.00 -16.07
N ARG A 148 -9.24 -2.55 -16.48
CA ARG A 148 -8.41 -3.39 -15.61
C ARG A 148 -7.81 -2.58 -14.45
N TRP A 149 -7.39 -1.34 -14.72
CA TRP A 149 -6.93 -0.44 -13.68
C TRP A 149 -8.08 -0.10 -12.72
N VAL A 150 -9.26 0.25 -13.25
CA VAL A 150 -10.44 0.57 -12.44
C VAL A 150 -10.82 -0.59 -11.50
N LYS A 151 -10.90 -1.82 -12.02
CA LYS A 151 -11.18 -3.01 -11.18
C LYS A 151 -10.13 -3.20 -10.08
N ARG A 152 -8.85 -2.97 -10.39
CA ARG A 152 -7.78 -3.04 -9.38
C ARG A 152 -7.89 -1.93 -8.36
N PHE A 153 -8.21 -0.71 -8.79
CA PHE A 153 -8.43 0.43 -7.90
C PHE A 153 -9.56 0.13 -6.92
N GLN A 154 -10.71 -0.32 -7.42
CA GLN A 154 -11.84 -0.73 -6.59
C GLN A 154 -11.48 -1.87 -5.62
N LYS A 155 -10.73 -2.87 -6.08
CA LYS A 155 -10.26 -3.96 -5.20
C LYS A 155 -9.31 -3.47 -4.10
N ARG A 156 -8.43 -2.50 -4.38
CA ARG A 156 -7.52 -1.93 -3.38
C ARG A 156 -8.24 -1.09 -2.32
N HIS A 157 -9.39 -0.53 -2.68
CA HIS A 157 -10.16 0.43 -1.87
C HIS A 157 -11.58 -0.06 -1.65
N SER A 158 -11.77 -1.37 -1.47
CA SER A 158 -13.10 -1.99 -1.44
C SER A 158 -14.04 -1.39 -0.38
N SER A 159 -13.49 -0.88 0.72
CA SER A 159 -14.24 -0.18 1.77
C SER A 159 -15.03 1.04 1.26
N PHE A 160 -14.56 1.71 0.20
CA PHE A 160 -15.24 2.88 -0.39
C PHE A 160 -16.34 2.50 -1.40
N PHE A 161 -16.43 1.22 -1.78
CA PHE A 161 -17.35 0.74 -2.82
C PHE A 161 -18.36 -0.30 -2.31
N GLN A 162 -18.25 -0.72 -1.05
CA GLN A 162 -19.24 -1.58 -0.41
C GLN A 162 -20.34 -0.70 0.19
N SER A 163 -21.55 -0.76 -0.38
CA SER A 163 -22.73 -0.17 0.27
C SER A 163 -22.92 -0.87 1.62
N THR A 164 -23.05 -0.07 2.69
CA THR A 164 -23.62 -0.53 3.95
C THR A 164 -25.12 -0.76 3.79
#